data_AF-A0A9R0ADM0-F1
#
_entry.id   AF-A0A9R0ADM0-F1
#
_cell.length_a   1.000
_cell.length_b   1.000
_cell.length_c   1.000
_cell.angle_alpha   90.00
_cell.angle_beta   90.00
_cell.angle_gamma   90.00
#
_symmetry.space_group_name_H-M   'P 1'
#
loop_
_entity.id
_entity.type
_entity.pdbx_description
1 polymer ?
#
loop_
_entity_poly.entity_id
_entity_poly.type
_entity_poly.pdbx_seq_one_letter_code
_entity_poly.pdbx_strand_id
1 'polypeptide(L)'
;MRSDSLSATFIHFLCKTLRAFEPVYPDNLCIDLKTFCNAFPFHIVFDEELQVRQAGVTIQRIVPGLQSRCGQLDQYFNIQHPQVTFNICSIRKFINSHFVLRTRRDRMPMAWRERPMLELRGQMLWMTPLRCMLYLASPLLRSLQELEEHSMHLSDIAPHDATRDLILLNQQRLAEMELSNQLERKKEELHQLSKHLEEEKQKTENLLYAMLPKHVANQLKEGKRVEAGEFEECTVLFSDVVTFTNICSECEPIQIVSMLNSMYLKFDRLTTIHNVYKVETIGDAYMVVGGVPIPMSSQTERVANFALGMIIAAKEVTNPVTGGPIQIRVGLHSGPVLAGVVGEKMPRYCLFGDTVNTASRMESHGLPDKIHLSPSVYHALRNKGYQMEERGEIEVKGKGRMRTYFLQRNLKVTESEIMGLLVPNADSDRKMNHSTQASQLLHYSPSLKATQRLQKGDSFPMVPMKYGDSPTESKPPTQFTEPQHSTITGKPRDSESYGSLYSEDEPSELTKDGTHNKTENKKPSADKRSKHVHTRFCLLF
;
A
#
# COMPACT_ATOMS: atom_id res chain seq x y z
N MET A 1 10.31 61.40 -22.19
CA MET A 1 11.27 61.15 -23.30
C MET A 1 12.73 61.30 -22.85
N ARG A 2 13.19 60.54 -21.85
CA ARG A 2 14.60 60.53 -21.39
C ARG A 2 15.03 59.14 -20.86
N SER A 3 14.62 58.06 -21.52
CA SER A 3 14.99 56.69 -21.14
C SER A 3 15.67 55.90 -22.28
N ASP A 4 15.58 56.35 -23.53
CA ASP A 4 16.06 55.56 -24.68
C ASP A 4 17.49 55.93 -25.15
N SER A 5 18.07 57.01 -24.65
CA SER A 5 19.41 57.47 -25.06
C SER A 5 20.56 56.73 -24.35
N LEU A 6 20.35 56.19 -23.16
CA LEU A 6 21.38 55.45 -22.41
C LEU A 6 21.62 54.05 -23.00
N SER A 7 20.58 53.38 -23.49
CA SER A 7 20.68 52.05 -24.11
C SER A 7 21.42 52.10 -25.46
N ALA A 8 21.11 53.07 -26.32
CA ALA A 8 21.76 53.22 -27.61
C ALA A 8 23.24 53.59 -27.50
N THR A 9 23.61 54.41 -26.52
CA THR A 9 25.01 54.82 -26.31
C THR A 9 25.86 53.68 -25.74
N PHE A 10 25.28 52.83 -24.88
CA PHE A 10 25.97 51.66 -24.32
C PHE A 10 26.16 50.55 -25.36
N ILE A 11 25.15 50.31 -26.21
CA ILE A 11 25.24 49.37 -27.35
C ILE A 11 26.24 49.88 -28.40
N HIS A 12 26.26 51.19 -28.68
CA HIS A 12 27.24 51.79 -29.58
C HIS A 12 28.67 51.74 -29.01
N PHE A 13 28.84 51.89 -27.69
CA PHE A 13 30.14 51.75 -27.01
C PHE A 13 30.64 50.31 -27.11
N LEU A 14 29.80 49.31 -26.78
CA LEU A 14 30.12 47.88 -26.92
C LEU A 14 30.48 47.50 -28.36
N CYS A 15 29.72 47.98 -29.36
CA CYS A 15 30.00 47.77 -30.77
C CYS A 15 31.30 48.46 -31.25
N LYS A 16 31.69 49.60 -30.66
CA LYS A 16 32.96 50.28 -30.98
C LYS A 16 34.15 49.55 -30.36
N THR A 17 34.03 49.05 -29.12
CA THR A 17 35.08 48.25 -28.47
C THR A 17 35.28 46.89 -29.12
N LEU A 18 34.23 46.26 -29.65
CA LEU A 18 34.36 44.98 -30.37
C LEU A 18 34.92 45.15 -31.80
N ARG A 19 34.70 46.29 -32.45
CA ARG A 19 35.28 46.61 -33.77
C ARG A 19 36.75 47.04 -33.72
N ALA A 20 37.28 47.33 -32.54
CA ALA A 20 38.67 47.74 -32.33
C ALA A 20 39.54 46.65 -31.67
N PHE A 21 39.06 45.39 -31.63
CA PHE A 21 39.88 44.27 -31.22
C PHE A 21 40.75 43.83 -32.41
N GLU A 22 41.93 44.43 -32.55
CA GLU A 22 43.00 43.87 -33.35
C GLU A 22 43.82 42.93 -32.47
N PRO A 23 43.74 41.60 -32.67
CA PRO A 23 44.56 40.67 -31.92
C PRO A 23 46.04 40.94 -32.22
N VAL A 24 46.79 41.32 -31.18
CA VAL A 24 48.25 41.43 -31.25
C VAL A 24 48.82 40.01 -31.16
N TYR A 25 49.26 39.48 -32.28
CA TYR A 25 49.97 38.22 -32.33
C TYR A 25 51.47 38.46 -32.15
N PRO A 26 52.16 37.68 -31.31
CA PRO A 26 53.61 37.72 -31.27
C PRO A 26 54.18 37.28 -32.63
N ASP A 27 55.24 37.95 -33.09
CA ASP A 27 55.88 37.67 -34.40
C ASP A 27 56.46 36.25 -34.49
N ASN A 28 56.75 35.63 -33.34
CA ASN A 28 57.35 34.30 -33.23
C ASN A 28 56.51 33.36 -32.37
N LEU A 29 56.32 32.13 -32.85
CA LEU A 29 55.69 31.06 -32.10
C LEU A 29 56.66 30.52 -31.02
N CYS A 30 56.39 30.81 -29.75
CA CYS A 30 57.19 30.33 -28.61
C CYS A 30 56.70 28.96 -28.11
N ILE A 31 56.50 27.99 -29.01
CA ILE A 31 56.11 26.63 -28.63
C ILE A 31 57.18 25.65 -29.09
N ASP A 32 57.80 24.96 -28.13
CA ASP A 32 58.73 23.89 -28.42
C ASP A 32 58.02 22.71 -29.12
N LEU A 33 58.71 22.03 -30.04
CA LEU A 33 58.17 20.86 -30.74
C LEU A 33 57.68 19.78 -29.77
N LYS A 34 58.38 19.59 -28.64
CA LYS A 34 57.97 18.64 -27.59
C LYS A 34 56.65 19.05 -26.95
N THR A 35 56.48 20.34 -26.66
CA THR A 35 55.24 20.91 -26.10
C THR A 35 54.09 20.78 -27.08
N PHE A 36 54.33 21.05 -28.37
CA PHE A 36 53.33 20.85 -29.42
C PHE A 36 52.88 19.37 -29.55
N CYS A 37 53.83 18.43 -29.54
CA CYS A 37 53.50 17.00 -29.65
C CYS A 37 52.72 16.45 -28.44
N ASN A 38 52.92 17.03 -27.26
CA ASN A 38 52.14 16.72 -26.07
C ASN A 38 50.76 17.40 -26.08
N ALA A 39 50.68 18.64 -26.59
CA ALA A 39 49.44 19.39 -26.66
C ALA A 39 48.44 18.78 -27.66
N PHE A 40 48.92 18.25 -28.79
CA PHE A 40 48.10 17.59 -29.81
C PHE A 40 48.51 16.12 -29.94
N PRO A 41 47.96 15.20 -29.14
CA PRO A 41 48.44 13.82 -29.10
C PRO A 41 48.15 13.00 -30.37
N PHE A 42 47.21 13.47 -31.20
CA PHE A 42 46.74 12.82 -32.44
C PHE A 42 46.96 13.71 -33.67
N HIS A 43 48.18 14.24 -33.84
CA HIS A 43 48.58 14.94 -35.07
C HIS A 43 49.60 14.14 -35.89
N ILE A 44 49.65 14.41 -37.20
CA ILE A 44 50.64 13.83 -38.12
C ILE A 44 51.14 14.92 -39.07
N VAL A 45 52.45 15.04 -39.24
CA VAL A 45 53.07 15.88 -40.28
C VAL A 45 53.79 14.99 -41.27
N PHE A 46 53.52 15.16 -42.56
CA PHE A 46 54.12 14.37 -43.63
C PHE A 46 54.44 15.22 -44.86
N ASP A 47 55.42 14.80 -45.65
CA ASP A 47 55.89 15.54 -46.85
C ASP A 47 55.17 15.13 -48.15
N GLU A 48 55.69 15.61 -49.28
CA GLU A 48 55.16 15.35 -50.63
C GLU A 48 55.16 13.86 -51.00
N GLU A 49 56.13 13.10 -50.48
CA GLU A 49 56.28 11.66 -50.66
C GLU A 49 55.55 10.82 -49.59
N LEU A 50 54.70 11.47 -48.77
CA LEU A 50 53.94 10.85 -47.67
C LEU A 50 54.81 10.28 -46.54
N GLN A 51 56.05 10.73 -46.41
CA GLN A 51 56.93 10.35 -45.31
C GLN A 51 56.57 11.14 -44.07
N VAL A 52 56.32 10.44 -42.96
CA VAL A 52 55.97 11.07 -41.70
C VAL A 52 57.20 11.73 -41.08
N ARG A 53 57.13 13.06 -40.93
CA ARG A 53 58.18 13.92 -40.34
C ARG A 53 57.99 14.10 -38.84
N GLN A 54 56.74 14.20 -38.40
CA GLN A 54 56.36 14.41 -37.00
C GLN A 54 55.04 13.71 -36.71
N ALA A 55 54.85 13.22 -35.49
CA ALA A 55 53.59 12.64 -35.04
C ALA A 55 53.36 12.95 -33.56
N GLY A 56 52.10 12.96 -33.12
CA GLY A 56 51.74 13.13 -31.71
C GLY A 56 52.16 11.95 -30.83
N VAL A 57 52.25 12.18 -29.52
CA VAL A 57 52.75 11.16 -28.58
C VAL A 57 51.82 9.95 -28.49
N THR A 58 50.51 10.17 -28.39
CA THR A 58 49.53 9.09 -28.28
C THR A 58 49.45 8.27 -29.57
N ILE A 59 49.43 8.93 -30.73
CA ILE A 59 49.35 8.21 -32.01
C ILE A 59 50.61 7.36 -32.28
N GLN A 60 51.79 7.81 -31.84
CA GLN A 60 53.03 7.01 -31.90
C GLN A 60 52.98 5.77 -31.00
N ARG A 61 52.25 5.82 -29.88
CA ARG A 61 52.05 4.68 -28.98
C ARG A 61 51.10 3.65 -29.58
N ILE A 62 50.04 4.11 -30.25
CA ILE A 62 49.02 3.26 -30.88
C ILE A 62 49.49 2.70 -32.23
N VAL A 63 50.32 3.45 -32.96
CA VAL A 63 50.90 3.03 -34.24
C VAL A 63 52.43 3.10 -34.15
N PRO A 64 53.09 2.05 -33.65
CA PRO A 64 54.54 2.01 -33.45
C PRO A 64 55.35 2.29 -34.72
N GLY A 65 54.78 2.00 -35.89
CA GLY A 65 55.38 2.33 -37.18
C GLY A 65 55.66 3.82 -37.42
N LEU A 66 55.00 4.71 -36.66
CA LEU A 66 55.21 6.15 -36.70
C LEU A 66 56.35 6.64 -35.78
N GLN A 67 56.95 5.77 -34.96
CA GLN A 67 58.08 6.13 -34.07
C GLN A 67 59.39 6.27 -34.86
N SER A 68 59.55 5.48 -35.92
CA SER A 68 60.69 5.55 -36.84
C SER A 68 60.45 6.66 -37.86
N ARG A 69 61.38 7.62 -37.99
CA ARG A 69 61.31 8.78 -38.90
C ARG A 69 61.32 8.45 -40.41
N CYS A 70 60.82 7.28 -40.83
CA CYS A 70 60.84 6.77 -42.21
C CYS A 70 59.60 5.93 -42.57
N GLY A 71 58.47 6.10 -41.86
CA GLY A 71 57.22 5.44 -42.22
C GLY A 71 56.45 6.21 -43.30
N GLN A 72 56.05 5.54 -44.39
CA GLN A 72 55.09 6.09 -45.33
C GLN A 72 53.67 6.01 -44.75
N LEU A 73 52.93 7.11 -44.82
CA LEU A 73 51.63 7.24 -44.16
C LEU A 73 50.55 6.30 -44.75
N ASP A 74 50.59 6.04 -46.05
CA ASP A 74 49.68 5.17 -46.79
C ASP A 74 49.79 3.68 -46.38
N GLN A 75 50.93 3.27 -45.83
CA GLN A 75 51.13 1.91 -45.34
C GLN A 75 50.37 1.65 -44.04
N TYR A 76 50.14 2.69 -43.22
CA TYR A 76 49.52 2.57 -41.91
C TYR A 76 48.07 3.04 -41.87
N PHE A 77 47.68 3.95 -42.76
CA PHE A 77 46.32 4.52 -42.77
C PHE A 77 45.64 4.39 -44.13
N ASN A 78 44.32 4.25 -44.10
CA ASN A 78 43.44 4.41 -45.22
C ASN A 78 42.56 5.64 -45.02
N ILE A 79 42.37 6.44 -46.07
CA ILE A 79 41.40 7.52 -46.06
C ILE A 79 40.01 6.89 -46.27
N GLN A 80 39.15 6.97 -45.26
CA GLN A 80 37.75 6.57 -45.37
C GLN A 80 36.89 7.69 -45.95
N HIS A 81 37.18 8.94 -45.59
CA HIS A 81 36.47 10.12 -46.06
C HIS A 81 37.44 11.30 -46.22
N PRO A 82 37.32 12.11 -47.30
CA PRO A 82 36.62 11.81 -48.56
C PRO A 82 37.28 10.63 -49.32
N GLN A 83 36.56 9.95 -50.20
CA GLN A 83 37.10 8.82 -50.98
C GLN A 83 38.09 9.31 -52.04
N VAL A 84 39.34 9.48 -51.64
CA VAL A 84 40.42 9.99 -52.50
C VAL A 84 41.64 9.09 -52.42
N THR A 85 42.43 9.11 -53.49
CA THR A 85 43.72 8.44 -53.48
C THR A 85 44.67 9.11 -52.49
N PHE A 86 45.48 8.28 -51.82
CA PHE A 86 46.45 8.74 -50.83
C PHE A 86 47.64 9.39 -51.54
N ASN A 87 47.46 10.60 -52.07
CA ASN A 87 48.51 11.42 -52.67
C ASN A 87 48.27 12.90 -52.37
N ILE A 88 49.33 13.70 -52.28
CA ILE A 88 49.22 15.12 -51.89
C ILE A 88 48.37 15.92 -52.86
N CYS A 89 48.47 15.68 -54.16
CA CYS A 89 47.68 16.39 -55.18
C CYS A 89 46.17 16.18 -55.00
N SER A 90 45.74 14.97 -54.69
CA SER A 90 44.35 14.59 -54.43
C SER A 90 43.89 15.15 -53.09
N ILE A 91 44.68 15.02 -52.03
CA ILE A 91 44.37 15.56 -50.70
C ILE A 91 44.17 17.08 -50.77
N ARG A 92 45.05 17.81 -51.49
CA ARG A 92 44.97 19.27 -51.66
C ARG A 92 43.67 19.73 -52.33
N LYS A 93 43.11 18.94 -53.25
CA LYS A 93 41.81 19.26 -53.87
C LYS A 93 40.67 19.26 -52.87
N PHE A 94 40.79 18.52 -51.76
CA PHE A 94 39.77 18.38 -50.73
C PHE A 94 40.20 18.97 -49.37
N ILE A 95 41.14 19.90 -49.35
CA ILE A 95 41.70 20.46 -48.11
C ILE A 95 40.64 21.05 -47.16
N ASN A 96 39.55 21.58 -47.72
CA ASN A 96 38.43 22.16 -46.95
C ASN A 96 37.46 21.10 -46.39
N SER A 97 37.64 19.82 -46.72
CA SER A 97 36.86 18.72 -46.18
C SER A 97 37.50 18.15 -44.92
N HIS A 98 36.70 17.57 -44.04
CA HIS A 98 37.24 16.80 -42.92
C HIS A 98 37.71 15.44 -43.41
N PHE A 99 38.88 15.01 -42.96
CA PHE A 99 39.44 13.72 -43.32
C PHE A 99 39.22 12.74 -42.18
N VAL A 100 38.78 11.53 -42.53
CA VAL A 100 38.72 10.39 -41.61
C VAL A 100 39.75 9.36 -42.05
N LEU A 101 40.78 9.17 -41.22
CA LEU A 101 41.83 8.18 -41.43
C LEU A 101 41.58 6.97 -40.53
N ARG A 102 41.59 5.77 -41.12
CA ARG A 102 41.48 4.51 -40.37
C ARG A 102 42.79 3.74 -40.42
N THR A 103 43.21 3.22 -39.29
CA THR A 103 44.41 2.37 -39.21
C THR A 103 44.23 1.06 -39.98
N ARG A 104 45.26 0.62 -40.71
CA ARG A 104 45.31 -0.69 -41.39
C ARG A 104 45.64 -1.81 -40.41
N ARG A 105 44.91 -2.94 -40.51
CA ARG A 105 45.10 -4.11 -39.63
C ARG A 105 46.42 -4.83 -39.89
N ASP A 106 46.86 -4.90 -41.14
CA ASP A 106 47.99 -5.75 -41.55
C ASP A 106 49.34 -5.30 -40.98
N ARG A 107 49.48 -4.00 -40.72
CA ARG A 107 50.69 -3.36 -40.18
C ARG A 107 50.69 -3.22 -38.65
N MET A 108 49.65 -3.70 -37.97
CA MET A 108 49.62 -3.73 -36.51
C MET A 108 50.25 -5.02 -35.96
N PRO A 109 50.88 -4.97 -34.76
CA PRO A 109 51.35 -6.16 -34.06
C PRO A 109 50.25 -7.22 -33.96
N MET A 110 50.61 -8.51 -34.02
CA MET A 110 49.64 -9.62 -33.99
C MET A 110 48.67 -9.53 -32.81
N ALA A 111 49.16 -9.11 -31.63
CA ALA A 111 48.37 -8.91 -30.43
C ALA A 111 47.26 -7.83 -30.54
N TRP A 112 47.35 -6.93 -31.52
CA TRP A 112 46.42 -5.82 -31.71
C TRP A 112 45.52 -6.00 -32.94
N ARG A 113 45.72 -7.08 -33.70
CA ARG A 113 44.90 -7.38 -34.88
C ARG A 113 43.46 -7.73 -34.53
N GLU A 114 43.18 -8.15 -33.31
CA GLU A 114 41.82 -8.48 -32.83
C GLU A 114 41.05 -7.24 -32.35
N ARG A 115 41.73 -6.12 -32.11
CA ARG A 115 41.12 -4.88 -31.62
C ARG A 115 40.36 -4.12 -32.72
N PRO A 116 39.37 -3.29 -32.37
CA PRO A 116 38.78 -2.37 -33.32
C PRO A 116 39.85 -1.41 -33.85
N MET A 117 39.74 -1.08 -35.15
CA MET A 117 40.69 -0.20 -35.82
C MET A 117 40.37 1.25 -35.49
N LEU A 118 41.38 2.00 -35.06
CA LEU A 118 41.24 3.40 -34.71
C LEU A 118 40.87 4.23 -35.94
N GLU A 119 39.81 5.00 -35.81
CA GLU A 119 39.39 6.03 -36.76
C GLU A 119 39.73 7.40 -36.18
N LEU A 120 40.52 8.17 -36.91
CA LEU A 120 40.88 9.54 -36.59
C LEU A 120 40.09 10.45 -37.50
N ARG A 121 39.40 11.45 -36.93
CA ARG A 121 38.68 12.47 -37.68
C ARG A 121 39.36 13.81 -37.44
N GLY A 122 39.66 14.52 -38.53
CA GLY A 122 40.46 15.73 -38.43
C GLY A 122 40.43 16.58 -39.69
N GLN A 123 41.24 17.64 -39.70
CA GLN A 123 41.45 18.49 -40.87
C GLN A 123 42.91 18.41 -41.30
N MET A 124 43.15 18.55 -42.61
CA MET A 124 44.48 18.60 -43.20
C MET A 124 44.82 20.04 -43.58
N LEU A 125 46.01 20.49 -43.22
CA LEU A 125 46.53 21.84 -43.48
C LEU A 125 47.83 21.75 -44.25
N TRP A 126 47.92 22.44 -45.38
CA TRP A 126 49.14 22.52 -46.18
C TRP A 126 50.03 23.66 -45.69
N MET A 127 51.25 23.34 -45.29
CA MET A 127 52.25 24.32 -44.87
C MET A 127 53.21 24.60 -46.02
N THR A 128 52.92 25.64 -46.81
CA THR A 128 53.72 26.02 -48.00
C THR A 128 55.22 26.18 -47.73
N PRO A 129 55.68 26.84 -46.63
CA PRO A 129 57.11 27.02 -46.37
C PRO A 129 57.86 25.72 -46.07
N LEU A 130 57.17 24.75 -45.47
CA LEU A 130 57.75 23.46 -45.07
C LEU A 130 57.50 22.35 -46.09
N ARG A 131 56.67 22.60 -47.12
CA ARG A 131 56.18 21.59 -48.08
C ARG A 131 55.65 20.33 -47.40
N CYS A 132 54.96 20.51 -46.27
CA CYS A 132 54.41 19.43 -45.47
C CYS A 132 52.90 19.62 -45.27
N MET A 133 52.18 18.50 -45.17
CA MET A 133 50.80 18.45 -44.67
C MET A 133 50.79 18.19 -43.17
N LEU A 134 50.05 19.01 -42.42
CA LEU A 134 49.70 18.77 -41.03
C LEU A 134 48.26 18.23 -40.97
N TYR A 135 48.08 17.04 -40.42
CA TYR A 135 46.78 16.50 -40.07
C TYR A 135 46.56 16.65 -38.56
N LEU A 136 45.59 17.49 -38.17
CA LEU A 136 45.14 17.64 -36.80
C LEU A 136 43.84 16.85 -36.64
N ALA A 137 43.85 15.83 -35.78
CA ALA A 137 42.73 14.93 -35.64
C ALA A 137 42.43 14.59 -34.19
N SER A 138 41.24 14.05 -33.99
CA SER A 138 40.73 13.51 -32.76
C SER A 138 40.21 12.09 -33.01
N PRO A 139 40.37 11.16 -32.06
CA PRO A 139 39.85 9.81 -32.21
C PRO A 139 38.32 9.83 -32.23
N LEU A 140 37.72 9.10 -33.17
CA LEU A 140 36.26 9.01 -33.28
C LEU A 140 35.71 7.99 -32.26
N LEU A 141 35.45 8.46 -31.04
CA LEU A 141 34.93 7.66 -29.93
C LEU A 141 33.68 8.32 -29.33
N ARG A 142 32.71 7.51 -28.90
CA ARG A 142 31.44 7.98 -28.35
C ARG A 142 31.16 7.50 -26.92
N SER A 143 31.91 6.52 -26.42
CA SER A 143 31.71 5.95 -25.09
C SER A 143 33.03 5.62 -24.42
N LEU A 144 33.02 5.50 -23.09
CA LEU A 144 34.17 5.00 -22.33
C LEU A 144 34.50 3.54 -22.67
N GLN A 145 33.49 2.76 -23.05
CA GLN A 145 33.67 1.37 -23.47
C GLN A 145 34.49 1.29 -24.77
N GLU A 146 34.15 2.11 -25.77
CA GLU A 146 34.93 2.19 -27.01
C GLU A 146 36.38 2.63 -26.75
N LEU A 147 36.59 3.53 -25.79
CA LEU A 147 37.92 3.98 -25.38
C LEU A 147 38.75 2.81 -24.78
N GLU A 148 38.15 1.99 -23.92
CA GLU A 148 38.77 0.79 -23.35
C GLU A 148 39.05 -0.30 -24.41
N GLU A 149 38.13 -0.52 -25.34
CA GLU A 149 38.29 -1.47 -26.45
C GLU A 149 39.49 -1.12 -27.35
N HIS A 150 39.78 0.18 -27.52
CA HIS A 150 40.97 0.65 -28.23
C HIS A 150 42.22 0.76 -27.33
N SER A 151 42.12 0.34 -26.06
CA SER A 151 43.18 0.48 -25.03
C SER A 151 43.71 1.91 -24.90
N MET A 152 42.82 2.88 -25.04
CA MET A 152 43.10 4.28 -24.78
C MET A 152 42.59 4.65 -23.38
N HIS A 153 43.22 5.65 -22.79
CA HIS A 153 42.78 6.27 -21.55
C HIS A 153 42.24 7.66 -21.84
N LEU A 154 41.36 8.16 -20.96
CA LEU A 154 40.81 9.51 -21.11
C LEU A 154 41.90 10.59 -21.02
N SER A 155 43.02 10.29 -20.35
CA SER A 155 44.21 11.15 -20.28
C SER A 155 44.94 11.31 -21.62
N ASP A 156 44.74 10.39 -22.56
CA ASP A 156 45.39 10.43 -23.87
C ASP A 156 44.71 11.38 -24.84
N ILE A 157 43.48 11.80 -24.53
CA ILE A 157 42.72 12.81 -25.25
C ILE A 157 42.95 14.15 -24.54
N ALA A 158 43.37 15.16 -25.32
CA ALA A 158 43.66 16.47 -24.76
C ALA A 158 42.42 17.09 -24.11
N PRO A 159 42.55 17.85 -23.01
CA PRO A 159 41.41 18.42 -22.30
C PRO A 159 40.64 19.47 -23.11
N HIS A 160 41.28 20.08 -24.11
CA HIS A 160 40.64 21.03 -25.03
C HIS A 160 40.00 20.35 -26.25
N ASP A 161 40.12 19.03 -26.37
CA ASP A 161 39.47 18.26 -27.44
C ASP A 161 38.02 17.96 -27.06
N ALA A 162 37.08 18.38 -27.92
CA ALA A 162 35.65 18.21 -27.71
C ALA A 162 35.20 16.74 -27.62
N THR A 163 36.02 15.79 -28.12
CA THR A 163 35.75 14.35 -28.01
C THR A 163 35.67 13.91 -26.55
N ARG A 164 36.50 14.52 -25.68
CA ARG A 164 36.52 14.21 -24.24
C ARG A 164 35.18 14.56 -23.59
N ASP A 165 34.67 15.75 -23.87
CA ASP A 165 33.40 16.23 -23.32
C ASP A 165 32.23 15.40 -23.85
N LEU A 166 32.28 15.00 -25.12
CA LEU A 166 31.25 14.17 -25.75
C LEU A 166 31.14 12.79 -25.07
N ILE A 167 32.27 12.14 -24.79
CA ILE A 167 32.29 10.83 -24.10
C ILE A 167 31.69 10.96 -22.70
N LEU A 168 32.07 11.98 -21.94
CA LEU A 168 31.57 12.21 -20.58
C LEU A 168 30.08 12.53 -20.58
N LEU A 169 29.62 13.40 -21.48
CA LEU A 169 28.21 13.76 -21.60
C LEU A 169 27.35 12.54 -21.96
N ASN A 170 27.83 11.68 -22.85
CA ASN A 170 27.09 10.46 -23.21
C ASN A 170 26.97 9.50 -22.01
N GLN A 171 28.03 9.36 -21.21
CA GLN A 171 28.00 8.55 -19.99
C GLN A 171 27.03 9.11 -18.94
N GLN A 172 27.06 10.42 -18.71
CA GLN A 172 26.11 11.07 -17.82
C GLN A 172 24.67 10.83 -18.28
N ARG A 173 24.39 11.01 -19.58
CA ARG A 173 23.07 10.79 -20.17
C ARG A 173 22.58 9.34 -19.97
N LEU A 174 23.47 8.35 -20.14
CA LEU A 174 23.13 6.94 -19.93
C LEU A 174 22.82 6.65 -18.45
N ALA A 175 23.60 7.20 -17.53
CA ALA A 175 23.37 7.04 -16.09
C ALA A 175 22.05 7.68 -15.64
N GLU A 176 21.73 8.88 -16.13
CA GLU A 176 20.45 9.56 -15.85
C GLU A 176 19.25 8.75 -16.36
N MET A 177 19.35 8.21 -17.58
CA MET A 177 18.30 7.38 -18.17
C MET A 177 18.08 6.09 -17.36
N GLU A 178 19.15 5.41 -16.94
CA GLU A 178 19.05 4.20 -16.12
C GLU A 178 18.40 4.50 -14.75
N LEU A 179 18.83 5.57 -14.08
CA LEU A 179 18.23 5.99 -12.81
C LEU A 179 16.75 6.33 -12.96
N SER A 180 16.39 7.05 -14.03
CA SER A 180 14.99 7.40 -14.33
C SER A 180 14.13 6.13 -14.51
N ASN A 181 14.63 5.14 -15.25
CA ASN A 181 13.93 3.87 -15.45
C ASN A 181 13.74 3.09 -14.13
N GLN A 182 14.75 3.08 -13.27
CA GLN A 182 14.67 2.44 -11.96
C GLN A 182 13.65 3.13 -11.05
N LEU A 183 13.62 4.46 -11.04
CA LEU A 183 12.65 5.24 -10.28
C LEU A 183 11.22 4.97 -10.76
N GLU A 184 11.01 4.89 -12.08
CA GLU A 184 9.70 4.60 -12.64
C GLU A 184 9.20 3.20 -12.25
N ARG A 185 10.06 2.18 -12.33
CA ARG A 185 9.74 0.81 -11.87
C ARG A 185 9.40 0.79 -10.38
N LYS A 186 10.20 1.43 -9.54
CA LYS A 186 9.97 1.49 -8.09
C LYS A 186 8.68 2.24 -7.73
N LYS A 187 8.37 3.30 -8.47
CA LYS A 187 7.12 4.05 -8.30
C LYS A 187 5.90 3.19 -8.65
N GLU A 188 5.97 2.41 -9.73
CA GLU A 188 4.89 1.50 -10.12
C GLU A 188 4.70 0.38 -9.08
N GLU A 189 5.79 -0.24 -8.60
CA GLU A 189 5.74 -1.22 -7.51
C GLU A 189 5.07 -0.66 -6.24
N LEU A 190 5.45 0.56 -5.84
CA LEU A 190 4.84 1.24 -4.69
C LEU A 190 3.36 1.55 -4.91
N HIS A 191 2.97 1.93 -6.13
CA HIS A 191 1.58 2.21 -6.45
C HIS A 191 0.71 0.95 -6.32
N GLN A 192 1.19 -0.18 -6.85
CA GLN A 192 0.50 -1.47 -6.73
C GLN A 192 0.41 -1.92 -5.27
N LEU A 193 1.49 -1.81 -4.50
CA LEU A 193 1.50 -2.15 -3.09
C LEU A 193 0.52 -1.29 -2.28
N SER A 194 0.46 0.01 -2.55
CA SER A 194 -0.49 0.93 -1.90
C SER A 194 -1.93 0.55 -2.20
N LYS A 195 -2.23 0.14 -3.44
CA LYS A 195 -3.57 -0.30 -3.82
C LYS A 195 -3.98 -1.57 -3.09
N HIS A 196 -3.10 -2.58 -3.07
CA HIS A 196 -3.33 -3.83 -2.35
C HIS A 196 -3.51 -3.58 -0.84
N LEU A 197 -2.73 -2.68 -0.25
CA LEU A 197 -2.84 -2.32 1.16
C LEU A 197 -4.21 -1.69 1.47
N GLU A 198 -4.73 -0.81 0.62
CA GLU A 198 -6.04 -0.20 0.83
C GLU A 198 -7.18 -1.22 0.68
N GLU A 199 -7.08 -2.16 -0.26
CA GLU A 199 -8.04 -3.26 -0.41
C GLU A 199 -8.08 -4.16 0.83
N GLU A 200 -6.92 -4.56 1.36
CA GLU A 200 -6.82 -5.37 2.58
C GLU A 200 -7.30 -4.61 3.82
N LYS A 201 -6.98 -3.32 3.92
CA LYS A 201 -7.47 -2.45 4.98
C LYS A 201 -9.00 -2.35 4.94
N GLN A 202 -9.60 -2.15 3.76
CA GLN A 202 -11.05 -2.09 3.62
C GLN A 202 -11.73 -3.41 4.00
N LYS A 203 -11.16 -4.56 3.62
CA LYS A 203 -11.66 -5.88 4.04
C LYS A 203 -11.62 -6.04 5.56
N THR A 204 -10.51 -5.63 6.18
CA THR A 204 -10.34 -5.68 7.64
C THR A 204 -11.34 -4.77 8.35
N GLU A 205 -11.56 -3.55 7.85
CA GLU A 205 -12.54 -2.62 8.40
C GLU A 205 -13.98 -3.16 8.27
N ASN A 206 -14.32 -3.73 7.11
CA ASN A 206 -15.63 -4.33 6.90
C ASN A 206 -15.88 -5.50 7.86
N LEU A 207 -14.88 -6.34 8.10
CA LEU A 207 -14.97 -7.43 9.07
C LEU A 207 -15.13 -6.89 10.50
N LEU A 208 -14.40 -5.85 10.87
CA LEU A 208 -14.52 -5.22 12.19
C LEU A 208 -15.91 -4.62 12.42
N TYR A 209 -16.48 -3.93 11.43
CA TYR A 209 -17.84 -3.38 11.51
C TYR A 209 -18.94 -4.44 11.46
N ALA A 210 -18.65 -5.64 10.95
CA ALA A 210 -19.57 -6.77 11.01
C ALA A 210 -19.65 -7.37 12.42
N MET A 211 -18.55 -7.31 13.19
CA MET A 211 -18.47 -7.87 14.55
C MET A 211 -18.88 -6.86 15.62
N LEU A 212 -18.57 -5.57 15.43
CA LEU A 212 -18.77 -4.52 16.42
C LEU A 212 -19.56 -3.34 15.85
N PRO A 213 -20.32 -2.61 16.71
CA PRO A 213 -20.97 -1.39 16.26
C PRO A 213 -19.93 -0.38 15.75
N LYS A 214 -20.25 0.32 14.65
CA LYS A 214 -19.34 1.29 14.00
C LYS A 214 -18.68 2.28 14.96
N HIS A 215 -19.46 2.82 15.90
CA HIS A 215 -18.94 3.78 16.89
C HIS A 215 -17.85 3.17 17.77
N VAL A 216 -18.05 1.94 18.24
CA VAL A 216 -17.12 1.18 19.08
C VAL A 216 -15.89 0.74 18.28
N ALA A 217 -16.10 0.24 17.06
CA ALA A 217 -15.03 -0.15 16.14
C ALA A 217 -14.08 1.03 15.82
N ASN A 218 -14.63 2.22 15.58
CA ASN A 218 -13.83 3.42 15.32
C ASN A 218 -12.96 3.82 16.52
N GLN A 219 -13.52 3.77 17.73
CA GLN A 219 -12.75 4.07 18.94
C GLN A 219 -11.59 3.07 19.15
N LEU A 220 -11.86 1.77 18.94
CA LEU A 220 -10.82 0.74 19.04
C LEU A 220 -9.73 0.91 17.96
N LYS A 221 -10.12 1.27 16.73
CA LYS A 221 -9.19 1.58 15.63
C LYS A 221 -8.29 2.78 15.95
N GLU A 222 -8.81 3.77 16.66
CA GLU A 222 -8.05 4.93 17.16
C GLU A 222 -7.15 4.60 18.37
N GLY A 223 -7.16 3.35 18.86
CA GLY A 223 -6.42 2.92 20.05
C GLY A 223 -7.01 3.43 21.37
N LYS A 224 -8.25 3.96 21.33
CA LYS A 224 -8.95 4.43 22.53
C LYS A 224 -9.60 3.24 23.24
N ARG A 225 -9.59 3.27 24.57
CA ARG A 225 -10.36 2.32 25.38
C ARG A 225 -11.84 2.70 25.31
N VAL A 226 -12.69 1.73 25.01
CA VAL A 226 -14.14 1.90 25.01
C VAL A 226 -14.63 1.70 26.44
N GLU A 227 -15.03 2.78 27.10
CA GLU A 227 -15.61 2.72 28.44
C GLU A 227 -17.02 2.13 28.41
N ALA A 228 -17.43 1.51 29.52
CA ALA A 228 -18.80 1.04 29.66
C ALA A 228 -19.76 2.24 29.77
N GLY A 229 -20.79 2.26 28.93
CA GLY A 229 -21.83 3.28 28.93
C GLY A 229 -23.09 2.77 29.62
N GLU A 230 -23.71 3.64 30.43
CA GLU A 230 -25.03 3.40 31.01
C GLU A 230 -26.10 3.97 30.08
N PHE A 231 -27.10 3.16 29.75
CA PHE A 231 -28.22 3.51 28.89
C PHE A 231 -29.49 3.43 29.73
N GLU A 232 -30.13 4.57 29.99
CA GLU A 232 -31.31 4.65 30.88
C GLU A 232 -32.53 3.92 30.33
N GLU A 233 -32.71 3.95 29.02
CA GLU A 233 -33.82 3.29 28.34
C GLU A 233 -33.29 2.54 27.12
N CYS A 234 -33.42 1.22 27.13
CA CYS A 234 -33.23 0.38 25.94
C CYS A 234 -34.36 -0.65 25.87
N THR A 235 -34.54 -1.27 24.70
CA THR A 235 -35.49 -2.38 24.53
C THR A 235 -34.74 -3.62 24.07
N VAL A 236 -34.78 -4.67 24.90
CA VAL A 236 -34.11 -5.96 24.64
C VAL A 236 -35.15 -6.98 24.18
N LEU A 237 -34.79 -7.70 23.13
CA LEU A 237 -35.54 -8.82 22.58
C LEU A 237 -34.70 -10.10 22.71
N PHE A 238 -35.33 -11.16 23.19
CA PHE A 238 -34.83 -12.52 23.10
C PHE A 238 -35.79 -13.33 22.23
N SER A 239 -35.25 -14.18 21.36
CA SER A 239 -36.02 -15.23 20.72
C SER A 239 -35.34 -16.58 20.88
N ASP A 240 -36.14 -17.63 20.92
CA ASP A 240 -35.68 -19.01 21.01
C ASP A 240 -36.49 -19.92 20.08
N VAL A 241 -35.89 -21.03 19.63
CA VAL A 241 -36.57 -21.98 18.75
C VAL A 241 -37.37 -22.97 19.60
N VAL A 242 -38.65 -23.15 19.27
CA VAL A 242 -39.51 -24.09 19.98
C VAL A 242 -39.01 -25.52 19.71
N THR A 243 -38.87 -26.32 20.77
CA THR A 243 -38.42 -27.72 20.71
C THR A 243 -37.05 -27.94 20.06
N PHE A 244 -36.14 -26.95 20.11
CA PHE A 244 -34.81 -27.05 19.52
C PHE A 244 -34.00 -28.26 20.02
N THR A 245 -34.09 -28.57 21.32
CA THR A 245 -33.42 -29.75 21.90
C THR A 245 -33.85 -31.06 21.24
N ASN A 246 -35.14 -31.19 20.91
CA ASN A 246 -35.67 -32.38 20.23
C ASN A 246 -35.18 -32.45 18.78
N ILE A 247 -35.15 -31.30 18.09
CA ILE A 247 -34.58 -31.20 16.74
C ILE A 247 -33.11 -31.63 16.76
N CYS A 248 -32.35 -31.22 17.78
CA CYS A 248 -30.96 -31.60 17.94
C CYS A 248 -30.74 -33.09 18.22
N SER A 249 -31.68 -33.76 18.89
CA SER A 249 -31.60 -35.20 19.15
C SER A 249 -32.00 -36.07 17.96
N GLU A 250 -32.82 -35.55 17.05
CA GLU A 250 -33.41 -36.34 15.95
C GLU A 250 -32.79 -36.06 14.57
N CYS A 251 -32.05 -34.95 14.41
CA CYS A 251 -31.46 -34.55 13.12
C CYS A 251 -29.93 -34.66 13.09
N GLU A 252 -29.40 -34.82 11.87
CA GLU A 252 -27.96 -34.74 11.64
C GLU A 252 -27.44 -33.32 11.90
N PRO A 253 -26.24 -33.15 12.51
CA PRO A 253 -25.66 -31.84 12.81
C PRO A 253 -25.63 -30.87 11.63
N ILE A 254 -25.39 -31.37 10.41
CA ILE A 254 -25.34 -30.54 9.19
C ILE A 254 -26.71 -29.92 8.84
N GLN A 255 -27.81 -30.63 9.11
CA GLN A 255 -29.16 -30.14 8.84
C GLN A 255 -29.53 -29.04 9.83
N ILE A 256 -29.15 -29.21 11.10
CA ILE A 256 -29.36 -28.22 12.17
C ILE A 256 -28.60 -26.92 11.86
N VAL A 257 -27.33 -27.02 11.46
CA VAL A 257 -26.52 -25.85 11.09
C VAL A 257 -27.11 -25.14 9.87
N SER A 258 -27.54 -25.88 8.84
CA SER A 258 -28.18 -25.30 7.65
C SER A 258 -29.49 -24.55 8.01
N MET A 259 -30.30 -25.15 8.87
CA MET A 259 -31.55 -24.57 9.37
C MET A 259 -31.29 -23.25 10.14
N LEU A 260 -30.39 -23.28 11.12
CA LEU A 260 -30.03 -22.09 11.91
C LEU A 260 -29.44 -20.99 11.02
N ASN A 261 -28.55 -21.34 10.10
CA ASN A 261 -27.95 -20.38 9.18
C ASN A 261 -29.02 -19.72 8.28
N SER A 262 -29.96 -20.50 7.74
CA SER A 262 -31.08 -19.97 6.94
C SER A 262 -31.95 -18.99 7.74
N MET A 263 -32.25 -19.33 9.00
CA MET A 263 -33.02 -18.47 9.91
C MET A 263 -32.27 -17.19 10.27
N TYR A 264 -31.01 -17.30 10.72
CA TYR A 264 -30.21 -16.14 11.12
C TYR A 264 -29.89 -15.23 9.95
N LEU A 265 -29.68 -15.74 8.73
CA LEU A 265 -29.53 -14.90 7.55
C LEU A 265 -30.76 -14.03 7.27
N LYS A 266 -31.97 -14.55 7.52
CA LYS A 266 -33.20 -13.77 7.39
C LYS A 266 -33.33 -12.74 8.51
N PHE A 267 -33.03 -13.11 9.76
CA PHE A 267 -33.07 -12.19 10.90
C PHE A 267 -32.02 -11.07 10.77
N ASP A 268 -30.80 -11.38 10.36
CA ASP A 268 -29.72 -10.42 10.17
C ASP A 268 -30.09 -9.36 9.11
N ARG A 269 -30.82 -9.73 8.04
CA ARG A 269 -31.39 -8.76 7.09
C ARG A 269 -32.38 -7.81 7.76
N LEU A 270 -33.27 -8.32 8.60
CA LEU A 270 -34.25 -7.52 9.35
C LEU A 270 -33.58 -6.56 10.34
N THR A 271 -32.41 -6.92 10.91
CA THR A 271 -31.69 -6.01 11.82
C THR A 271 -31.28 -4.71 11.14
N THR A 272 -30.87 -4.82 9.86
CA THR A 272 -30.48 -3.67 9.03
C THR A 272 -31.70 -2.81 8.66
N ILE A 273 -32.84 -3.44 8.35
CA ILE A 273 -34.08 -2.73 8.00
C ILE A 273 -34.60 -1.90 9.18
N HIS A 274 -34.61 -2.50 10.37
CA HIS A 274 -35.16 -1.86 11.58
C HIS A 274 -34.14 -1.03 12.36
N ASN A 275 -32.86 -0.99 11.94
CA ASN A 275 -31.73 -0.38 12.64
C ASN A 275 -31.65 -0.80 14.12
N VAL A 276 -31.62 -2.10 14.36
CA VAL A 276 -31.46 -2.69 15.69
C VAL A 276 -30.13 -3.45 15.76
N TYR A 277 -29.52 -3.51 16.94
CA TYR A 277 -28.21 -4.13 17.10
C TYR A 277 -28.34 -5.58 17.58
N LYS A 278 -27.71 -6.51 16.84
CA LYS A 278 -27.60 -7.91 17.21
C LYS A 278 -26.50 -8.09 18.26
N VAL A 279 -26.84 -8.77 19.35
CA VAL A 279 -25.90 -9.10 20.42
C VAL A 279 -25.47 -10.56 20.26
N GLU A 280 -24.18 -10.85 20.41
CA GLU A 280 -23.71 -12.23 20.38
C GLU A 280 -24.25 -13.02 21.57
N THR A 281 -24.88 -14.16 21.26
CA THR A 281 -25.46 -15.10 22.23
C THR A 281 -24.90 -16.51 22.03
N ILE A 282 -25.19 -17.38 22.99
CA ILE A 282 -24.82 -18.79 22.96
C ILE A 282 -26.08 -19.60 22.62
N GLY A 283 -25.91 -20.60 21.73
CA GLY A 283 -26.97 -21.55 21.38
C GLY A 283 -27.90 -21.05 20.26
N ASP A 284 -29.16 -21.44 20.34
CA ASP A 284 -30.25 -21.10 19.42
C ASP A 284 -30.94 -19.78 19.74
N ALA A 285 -30.67 -19.22 20.93
CA ALA A 285 -31.17 -17.92 21.33
C ALA A 285 -30.63 -16.81 20.43
N TYR A 286 -31.51 -15.91 19.98
CA TYR A 286 -31.15 -14.72 19.21
C TYR A 286 -31.53 -13.48 20.01
N MET A 287 -30.52 -12.64 20.31
CA MET A 287 -30.70 -11.43 21.11
C MET A 287 -30.49 -10.18 20.28
N VAL A 288 -31.40 -9.23 20.43
CA VAL A 288 -31.34 -7.93 19.77
C VAL A 288 -31.66 -6.83 20.77
N VAL A 289 -31.00 -5.68 20.62
CA VAL A 289 -31.25 -4.49 21.42
C VAL A 289 -31.53 -3.28 20.52
N GLY A 290 -32.55 -2.52 20.89
CA GLY A 290 -32.80 -1.18 20.38
C GLY A 290 -32.36 -0.13 21.39
N GLY A 291 -31.78 0.98 20.91
CA GLY A 291 -31.29 2.07 21.77
C GLY A 291 -29.81 2.00 22.14
N VAL A 292 -29.11 0.96 21.68
CA VAL A 292 -27.70 0.73 21.97
C VAL A 292 -26.98 0.40 20.65
N PRO A 293 -25.78 0.93 20.39
CA PRO A 293 -24.98 1.84 21.23
C PRO A 293 -25.39 3.32 21.14
N ILE A 294 -26.35 3.66 20.28
CA ILE A 294 -26.83 5.03 20.09
C ILE A 294 -28.27 5.11 20.63
N PRO A 295 -28.54 5.91 21.67
CA PRO A 295 -29.88 6.07 22.23
C PRO A 295 -30.88 6.56 21.19
N MET A 296 -32.10 6.01 21.21
CA MET A 296 -33.14 6.35 20.24
C MET A 296 -34.54 6.34 20.85
N SER A 297 -35.32 7.40 20.59
CA SER A 297 -36.68 7.56 21.12
C SER A 297 -37.70 6.54 20.57
N SER A 298 -37.48 6.01 19.37
CA SER A 298 -38.36 5.01 18.72
C SER A 298 -37.84 3.58 18.85
N GLN A 299 -36.89 3.32 19.75
CA GLN A 299 -36.28 2.00 19.95
C GLN A 299 -37.31 0.87 20.17
N THR A 300 -38.34 1.12 20.98
CA THR A 300 -39.35 0.11 21.29
C THR A 300 -40.23 -0.24 20.08
N GLU A 301 -40.53 0.75 19.24
CA GLU A 301 -41.30 0.54 18.00
C GLU A 301 -40.49 -0.28 16.99
N ARG A 302 -39.20 0.06 16.82
CA ARG A 302 -38.29 -0.67 15.93
C ARG A 302 -38.12 -2.11 16.35
N VAL A 303 -37.90 -2.38 17.64
CA VAL A 303 -37.77 -3.74 18.17
C VAL A 303 -39.10 -4.50 18.09
N ALA A 304 -40.25 -3.85 18.30
CA ALA A 304 -41.56 -4.48 18.13
C ALA A 304 -41.86 -4.84 16.66
N ASN A 305 -41.52 -3.96 15.72
CA ASN A 305 -41.65 -4.25 14.28
C ASN A 305 -40.68 -5.35 13.85
N PHE A 306 -39.45 -5.32 14.35
CA PHE A 306 -38.48 -6.39 14.16
C PHE A 306 -39.01 -7.74 14.67
N ALA A 307 -39.61 -7.78 15.87
CA ALA A 307 -40.23 -8.99 16.42
C ALA A 307 -41.34 -9.56 15.53
N LEU A 308 -42.21 -8.69 14.99
CA LEU A 308 -43.24 -9.10 14.02
C LEU A 308 -42.61 -9.68 12.75
N GLY A 309 -41.58 -9.03 12.22
CA GLY A 309 -40.83 -9.51 11.07
C GLY A 309 -40.15 -10.86 11.31
N MET A 310 -39.61 -11.10 12.51
CA MET A 310 -39.00 -12.38 12.87
C MET A 310 -40.00 -13.54 12.81
N ILE A 311 -41.22 -13.34 13.33
CA ILE A 311 -42.27 -14.36 13.28
C ILE A 311 -42.66 -14.69 11.83
N ILE A 312 -42.75 -13.67 10.96
CA ILE A 312 -43.04 -13.86 9.54
C ILE A 312 -41.88 -14.61 8.85
N ALA A 313 -40.64 -14.18 9.08
CA ALA A 313 -39.45 -14.79 8.49
C ALA A 313 -39.23 -16.24 8.95
N ALA A 314 -39.55 -16.56 10.21
CA ALA A 314 -39.41 -17.91 10.77
C ALA A 314 -40.33 -18.92 10.06
N LYS A 315 -41.53 -18.49 9.65
CA LYS A 315 -42.47 -19.33 8.90
C LYS A 315 -41.97 -19.75 7.52
N GLU A 316 -41.03 -19.00 6.95
CA GLU A 316 -40.41 -19.34 5.66
C GLU A 316 -39.31 -20.40 5.79
N VAL A 317 -38.88 -20.73 7.01
CA VAL A 317 -37.83 -21.73 7.26
C VAL A 317 -38.48 -23.04 7.66
N THR A 318 -38.10 -24.12 6.97
CA THR A 318 -38.64 -25.46 7.22
C THR A 318 -37.92 -26.15 8.37
N ASN A 319 -38.68 -26.76 9.27
CA ASN A 319 -38.20 -27.63 10.33
C ASN A 319 -37.77 -28.99 9.74
N PRO A 320 -36.53 -29.45 9.95
CA PRO A 320 -36.02 -30.70 9.38
C PRO A 320 -36.69 -31.96 9.93
N VAL A 321 -37.28 -31.91 11.13
CA VAL A 321 -38.00 -33.04 11.74
C VAL A 321 -39.43 -33.11 11.24
N THR A 322 -40.18 -32.01 11.36
CA THR A 322 -41.63 -32.01 11.13
C THR A 322 -42.02 -31.69 9.69
N GLY A 323 -41.11 -31.15 8.88
CA GLY A 323 -41.39 -30.67 7.52
C GLY A 323 -42.26 -29.41 7.46
N GLY A 324 -42.72 -28.89 8.61
CA GLY A 324 -43.52 -27.67 8.73
C GLY A 324 -42.66 -26.42 8.97
N PRO A 325 -43.27 -25.24 9.13
CA PRO A 325 -42.54 -24.03 9.49
C PRO A 325 -41.91 -24.12 10.88
N ILE A 326 -40.77 -23.47 11.09
CA ILE A 326 -40.18 -23.30 12.41
C ILE A 326 -41.02 -22.34 13.24
N GLN A 327 -41.21 -22.70 14.50
CA GLN A 327 -41.87 -21.85 15.48
C GLN A 327 -40.84 -21.27 16.43
N ILE A 328 -40.98 -19.99 16.73
CA ILE A 328 -40.12 -19.29 17.68
C ILE A 328 -40.94 -18.71 18.82
N ARG A 329 -40.32 -18.59 19.99
CA ARG A 329 -40.81 -17.75 21.09
C ARG A 329 -40.06 -16.44 21.06
N VAL A 330 -40.74 -15.34 21.31
CA VAL A 330 -40.12 -14.01 21.32
C VAL A 330 -40.56 -13.27 22.58
N GLY A 331 -39.60 -12.70 23.33
CA GLY A 331 -39.85 -11.95 24.55
C GLY A 331 -39.20 -10.57 24.53
N LEU A 332 -39.94 -9.53 24.91
CA LEU A 332 -39.48 -8.13 24.91
C LEU A 332 -39.58 -7.50 26.30
N HIS A 333 -38.54 -6.77 26.67
CA HIS A 333 -38.54 -5.92 27.86
C HIS A 333 -37.75 -4.62 27.65
N SER A 334 -38.23 -3.54 28.26
CA SER A 334 -37.58 -2.23 28.21
C SER A 334 -37.10 -1.82 29.59
N GLY A 335 -35.90 -1.25 29.68
CA GLY A 335 -35.32 -0.74 30.91
C GLY A 335 -33.86 -0.35 30.77
N PRO A 336 -33.20 0.03 31.87
CA PRO A 336 -31.81 0.47 31.85
C PRO A 336 -30.82 -0.69 31.68
N VAL A 337 -29.76 -0.47 30.92
CA VAL A 337 -28.66 -1.43 30.74
C VAL A 337 -27.31 -0.74 30.80
N LEU A 338 -26.31 -1.47 31.28
CA LEU A 338 -24.91 -1.11 31.14
C LEU A 338 -24.34 -1.88 29.94
N ALA A 339 -23.74 -1.20 28.98
CA ALA A 339 -23.15 -1.85 27.82
C ALA A 339 -21.67 -1.45 27.65
N GLY A 340 -20.83 -2.40 27.27
CA GLY A 340 -19.38 -2.17 27.16
C GLY A 340 -18.66 -3.29 26.41
N VAL A 341 -17.41 -3.03 26.05
CA VAL A 341 -16.56 -4.01 25.38
C VAL A 341 -15.85 -4.87 26.42
N VAL A 342 -15.97 -6.19 26.28
CA VAL A 342 -15.31 -7.18 27.14
C VAL A 342 -14.33 -8.01 26.32
N GLY A 343 -13.13 -8.22 26.87
CA GLY A 343 -12.07 -9.02 26.26
C GLY A 343 -11.07 -8.17 25.48
N GLU A 344 -9.79 -8.47 25.65
CA GLU A 344 -8.69 -7.77 24.97
C GLU A 344 -8.38 -8.40 23.60
N LYS A 345 -8.26 -9.73 23.53
CA LYS A 345 -7.96 -10.46 22.29
C LYS A 345 -9.16 -10.62 21.36
N MET A 346 -10.35 -10.80 21.93
CA MET A 346 -11.61 -10.95 21.20
C MET A 346 -12.63 -9.99 21.80
N PRO A 347 -12.62 -8.71 21.40
CA PRO A 347 -13.52 -7.72 21.96
C PRO A 347 -14.96 -8.03 21.58
N ARG A 348 -15.83 -8.15 22.58
CA ARG A 348 -17.27 -8.39 22.42
C ARG A 348 -18.05 -7.26 23.06
N TYR A 349 -19.03 -6.74 22.35
CA TYR A 349 -19.92 -5.73 22.92
C TYR A 349 -21.03 -6.42 23.71
N CYS A 350 -20.92 -6.37 25.04
CA CYS A 350 -21.80 -7.08 25.96
C CYS A 350 -22.76 -6.13 26.66
N LEU A 351 -23.96 -6.62 26.97
CA LEU A 351 -24.96 -5.91 27.77
C LEU A 351 -25.11 -6.58 29.13
N PHE A 352 -25.19 -5.75 30.17
CA PHE A 352 -25.35 -6.16 31.55
C PHE A 352 -26.52 -5.41 32.19
N GLY A 353 -27.24 -6.09 33.06
CA GLY A 353 -28.33 -5.50 33.81
C GLY A 353 -29.50 -6.44 34.00
N ASP A 354 -30.36 -6.09 34.95
CA ASP A 354 -31.57 -6.85 35.27
C ASP A 354 -32.59 -6.85 34.11
N THR A 355 -32.51 -5.86 33.23
CA THR A 355 -33.31 -5.77 32.01
C THR A 355 -33.04 -6.94 31.06
N VAL A 356 -31.78 -7.38 30.90
CA VAL A 356 -31.42 -8.54 30.06
C VAL A 356 -32.04 -9.82 30.62
N ASN A 357 -31.92 -10.03 31.93
CA ASN A 357 -32.50 -11.19 32.61
C ASN A 357 -34.03 -11.20 32.50
N THR A 358 -34.68 -10.05 32.69
CA THR A 358 -36.14 -9.92 32.60
C THR A 358 -36.62 -10.20 31.18
N ALA A 359 -35.91 -9.71 30.15
CA ALA A 359 -36.23 -10.00 28.75
C ALA A 359 -36.14 -11.50 28.42
N SER A 360 -35.07 -12.16 28.87
CA SER A 360 -34.92 -13.62 28.75
C SER A 360 -36.09 -14.36 29.42
N ARG A 361 -36.57 -13.91 30.60
CA ARG A 361 -37.76 -14.51 31.23
C ARG A 361 -39.05 -14.30 30.45
N MET A 362 -39.20 -13.20 29.71
CA MET A 362 -40.35 -13.01 28.82
C MET A 362 -40.30 -13.98 27.64
N GLU A 363 -39.11 -14.29 27.11
CA GLU A 363 -38.98 -15.33 26.08
C GLU A 363 -39.38 -16.69 26.66
N SER A 364 -38.80 -17.08 27.80
CA SER A 364 -38.95 -18.47 28.28
C SER A 364 -40.36 -18.78 28.76
N HIS A 365 -41.12 -17.78 29.23
CA HIS A 365 -42.54 -17.94 29.52
C HIS A 365 -43.43 -17.70 28.29
N GLY A 366 -42.87 -17.33 27.14
CA GLY A 366 -43.60 -17.07 25.90
C GLY A 366 -44.33 -18.31 25.39
N LEU A 367 -45.29 -18.07 24.49
CA LEU A 367 -45.98 -19.14 23.76
C LEU A 367 -45.42 -19.23 22.33
N PRO A 368 -45.43 -20.42 21.71
CA PRO A 368 -45.03 -20.59 20.31
C PRO A 368 -45.74 -19.59 19.39
N ASP A 369 -44.99 -18.98 18.47
CA ASP A 369 -45.46 -18.00 17.48
C ASP A 369 -46.12 -16.74 18.06
N LYS A 370 -45.95 -16.48 19.37
CA LYS A 370 -46.44 -15.27 20.03
C LYS A 370 -45.29 -14.43 20.57
N ILE A 371 -45.45 -13.11 20.43
CA ILE A 371 -44.50 -12.13 20.94
C ILE A 371 -44.96 -11.69 22.33
N HIS A 372 -44.21 -12.04 23.35
CA HIS A 372 -44.52 -11.77 24.75
C HIS A 372 -43.89 -10.45 25.21
N LEU A 373 -44.71 -9.58 25.81
CA LEU A 373 -44.34 -8.25 26.23
C LEU A 373 -44.43 -8.11 27.75
N SER A 374 -43.40 -7.49 28.32
CA SER A 374 -43.45 -6.96 29.69
C SER A 374 -44.32 -5.68 29.79
N PRO A 375 -44.74 -5.27 31.01
CA PRO A 375 -45.50 -4.03 31.23
C PRO A 375 -44.82 -2.79 30.65
N SER A 376 -43.50 -2.69 30.79
CA SER A 376 -42.71 -1.55 30.30
C SER A 376 -42.89 -1.32 28.81
N VAL A 377 -42.79 -2.39 28.00
CA VAL A 377 -42.95 -2.35 26.56
C VAL A 377 -44.40 -2.04 26.18
N TYR A 378 -45.36 -2.66 26.88
CA TYR A 378 -46.78 -2.38 26.67
C TYR A 378 -47.11 -0.89 26.87
N HIS A 379 -46.61 -0.27 27.94
CA HIS A 379 -46.81 1.16 28.20
C HIS A 379 -46.17 2.06 27.15
N ALA A 380 -45.02 1.66 26.59
CA ALA A 380 -44.36 2.38 25.51
C ALA A 380 -45.09 2.24 24.16
N LEU A 381 -45.82 1.15 23.92
CA LEU A 381 -46.50 0.85 22.65
C LEU A 381 -48.00 1.18 22.62
N ARG A 382 -48.69 1.26 23.77
CA ARG A 382 -50.17 1.36 23.86
C ARG A 382 -50.80 2.50 23.04
N ASN A 383 -50.10 3.61 22.84
CA ASN A 383 -50.61 4.76 22.10
C ASN A 383 -50.07 4.87 20.68
N LYS A 384 -49.38 3.83 20.20
CA LYS A 384 -48.61 3.87 18.94
C LYS A 384 -49.24 3.08 17.79
N GLY A 385 -50.42 2.49 17.99
CA GLY A 385 -51.16 1.77 16.95
C GLY A 385 -50.86 0.27 16.87
N TYR A 386 -50.43 -0.33 17.99
CA TYR A 386 -50.19 -1.76 18.09
C TYR A 386 -51.39 -2.47 18.71
N GLN A 387 -51.82 -3.58 18.12
CA GLN A 387 -52.83 -4.45 18.70
C GLN A 387 -52.15 -5.42 19.68
N MET A 388 -52.50 -5.31 20.95
CA MET A 388 -51.95 -6.10 22.04
C MET A 388 -53.07 -6.75 22.85
N GLU A 389 -52.84 -7.98 23.28
CA GLU A 389 -53.78 -8.79 24.07
C GLU A 389 -53.21 -9.01 25.47
N GLU A 390 -54.04 -8.91 26.52
CA GLU A 390 -53.60 -9.22 27.87
C GLU A 390 -53.51 -10.73 28.08
N ARG A 391 -52.36 -11.22 28.57
CA ARG A 391 -52.16 -12.63 28.92
C ARG A 391 -52.68 -12.97 30.33
N GLY A 392 -52.57 -12.00 31.25
CA GLY A 392 -52.82 -12.16 32.68
C GLY A 392 -51.53 -12.06 33.52
N GLU A 393 -51.65 -12.38 34.80
CA GLU A 393 -50.52 -12.40 35.75
C GLU A 393 -49.71 -13.69 35.62
N ILE A 394 -48.40 -13.55 35.51
CA ILE A 394 -47.45 -14.66 35.56
C ILE A 394 -46.44 -14.44 36.69
N GLU A 395 -45.98 -15.53 37.31
CA GLU A 395 -44.93 -15.46 38.33
C GLU A 395 -43.56 -15.49 37.66
N VAL A 396 -42.83 -14.37 37.72
CA VAL A 396 -41.50 -14.22 37.12
C VAL A 396 -40.45 -14.27 38.23
N LYS A 397 -39.55 -15.25 38.13
CA LYS A 397 -38.46 -15.43 39.08
C LYS A 397 -37.66 -14.13 39.27
N GLY A 398 -37.61 -13.64 40.51
CA GLY A 398 -36.90 -12.41 40.88
C GLY A 398 -37.71 -11.11 40.74
N LYS A 399 -38.88 -11.14 40.10
CA LYS A 399 -39.80 -9.99 39.97
C LYS A 399 -41.14 -10.18 40.68
N GLY A 400 -41.53 -11.42 40.98
CA GLY A 400 -42.83 -11.74 41.56
C GLY A 400 -43.93 -11.83 40.50
N ARG A 401 -45.18 -11.57 40.88
CA ARG A 401 -46.32 -11.57 39.96
C ARG A 401 -46.28 -10.34 39.06
N MET A 402 -46.33 -10.55 37.75
CA MET A 402 -46.30 -9.49 36.76
C MET A 402 -47.39 -9.72 35.71
N ARG A 403 -48.19 -8.68 35.44
CA ARG A 403 -49.14 -8.69 34.31
C ARG A 403 -48.38 -8.56 33.01
N THR A 404 -48.71 -9.39 32.04
CA THR A 404 -47.99 -9.40 30.75
C THR A 404 -48.95 -9.44 29.57
N TYR A 405 -48.42 -9.16 28.38
CA TYR A 405 -49.22 -8.93 27.19
C TYR A 405 -48.63 -9.67 25.99
N PHE A 406 -49.44 -10.00 25.01
CA PHE A 406 -48.99 -10.49 23.70
C PHE A 406 -49.15 -9.40 22.65
N LEU A 407 -48.13 -9.24 21.81
CA LEU A 407 -48.23 -8.41 20.61
C LEU A 407 -48.78 -9.25 19.46
N GLN A 408 -49.86 -8.78 18.83
CA GLN A 408 -50.48 -9.47 17.69
C GLN A 408 -50.04 -8.87 16.35
N ARG A 409 -50.21 -7.55 16.16
CA ARG A 409 -49.87 -6.87 14.90
C ARG A 409 -49.70 -5.36 15.09
N ASN A 410 -49.08 -4.73 14.10
CA ASN A 410 -49.07 -3.29 13.94
C ASN A 410 -50.21 -2.87 12.98
N LEU A 411 -51.03 -1.89 13.37
CA LEU A 411 -52.15 -1.41 12.54
C LEU A 411 -51.72 -0.33 11.54
N LYS A 412 -50.53 0.27 11.73
CA LYS A 412 -50.03 1.39 10.91
C LYS A 412 -49.12 0.96 9.78
N VAL A 413 -48.52 -0.22 9.87
CA VAL A 413 -47.46 -0.69 8.97
C VAL A 413 -47.86 -2.04 8.42
N THR A 414 -47.73 -2.22 7.11
CA THR A 414 -48.05 -3.48 6.43
C THR A 414 -46.95 -4.53 6.64
N GLU A 415 -47.28 -5.82 6.48
CA GLU A 415 -46.28 -6.90 6.59
C GLU A 415 -45.12 -6.73 5.59
N SER A 416 -45.42 -6.25 4.38
CA SER A 416 -44.40 -5.96 3.35
C SER A 416 -43.40 -4.89 3.79
N GLU A 417 -43.88 -3.81 4.42
CA GLU A 417 -43.02 -2.75 4.95
C GLU A 417 -42.18 -3.24 6.15
N ILE A 418 -42.76 -4.08 7.01
CA ILE A 418 -42.02 -4.71 8.13
C ILE A 418 -40.88 -5.60 7.61
N MET A 419 -41.10 -6.29 6.49
CA MET A 419 -40.09 -7.13 5.84
C MET A 419 -39.11 -6.34 4.95
N GLY A 420 -39.27 -5.02 4.84
CA GLY A 420 -38.42 -4.16 4.01
C GLY A 420 -38.58 -4.39 2.50
N LEU A 421 -39.70 -4.98 2.08
CA LEU A 421 -40.03 -5.17 0.67
C LEU A 421 -40.70 -3.89 0.16
N LEU A 422 -40.02 -3.15 -0.72
CA LEU A 422 -40.53 -1.93 -1.35
C LEU A 422 -41.90 -2.21 -1.99
N VAL A 423 -42.95 -1.58 -1.43
CA VAL A 423 -44.22 -1.42 -2.14
C VAL A 423 -44.02 -0.31 -3.16
N PRO A 424 -44.29 -0.53 -4.47
CA PRO A 424 -44.38 0.57 -5.42
C PRO A 424 -45.57 1.43 -4.98
N ASN A 425 -45.32 2.57 -4.36
CA ASN A 425 -46.38 3.53 -4.08
C ASN A 425 -46.86 4.10 -5.42
N ALA A 426 -48.02 3.60 -5.87
CA ALA A 426 -48.89 4.30 -6.79
C ALA A 426 -49.47 5.52 -6.06
N ASP A 427 -48.73 6.63 -6.08
CA ASP A 427 -49.26 8.00 -5.99
C ASP A 427 -48.10 9.01 -6.05
N SER A 428 -47.59 9.23 -7.26
CA SER A 428 -46.78 10.41 -7.59
C SER A 428 -47.06 10.88 -9.01
N ASP A 429 -48.34 11.00 -9.36
CA ASP A 429 -48.79 11.70 -10.56
C ASP A 429 -49.78 12.80 -10.16
N ARG A 430 -49.27 13.90 -9.58
CA ARG A 430 -49.86 15.23 -9.75
C ARG A 430 -48.97 16.36 -9.24
N LYS A 431 -48.53 17.16 -10.22
CA LYS A 431 -48.00 18.54 -10.14
C LYS A 431 -46.55 18.58 -9.61
N MET A 432 -45.57 19.18 -10.29
CA MET A 432 -45.63 20.45 -11.00
C MET A 432 -44.44 20.58 -11.96
N ASN A 433 -44.72 21.05 -13.18
CA ASN A 433 -43.73 21.45 -14.17
C ASN A 433 -42.99 22.75 -13.79
N HIS A 434 -41.80 22.87 -14.36
CA HIS A 434 -40.91 24.03 -14.52
C HIS A 434 -40.04 24.36 -13.28
N SER A 435 -38.72 24.22 -13.33
CA SER A 435 -37.86 24.93 -14.28
C SER A 435 -36.46 24.32 -14.34
N THR A 436 -35.87 24.57 -15.50
CA THR A 436 -34.71 23.96 -16.13
C THR A 436 -33.40 24.54 -15.60
N GLN A 437 -32.37 23.70 -15.35
CA GLN A 437 -31.04 23.82 -15.96
C GLN A 437 -30.05 22.70 -15.54
N ALA A 438 -29.61 21.96 -16.56
CA ALA A 438 -28.33 21.28 -16.79
C ALA A 438 -27.79 20.31 -15.70
N SER A 439 -27.87 18.98 -15.85
CA SER A 439 -27.20 18.09 -16.84
C SER A 439 -25.69 17.95 -16.66
N GLN A 440 -25.23 16.82 -16.09
CA GLN A 440 -24.39 15.81 -16.78
C GLN A 440 -23.90 14.73 -15.80
N LEU A 441 -24.60 13.59 -15.79
CA LEU A 441 -24.08 12.27 -15.41
C LEU A 441 -24.09 11.43 -16.69
N LEU A 442 -22.94 10.87 -17.06
CA LEU A 442 -22.84 9.91 -18.16
C LEU A 442 -23.08 8.48 -17.64
N HIS A 443 -24.03 7.82 -18.30
CA HIS A 443 -24.30 6.39 -18.29
C HIS A 443 -23.06 5.53 -18.56
N TYR A 444 -23.02 4.33 -17.97
CA TYR A 444 -22.98 3.10 -18.77
C TYR A 444 -23.41 1.88 -17.97
N SER A 445 -24.30 1.09 -18.55
CA SER A 445 -24.69 -0.27 -18.14
C SER A 445 -24.72 -1.12 -19.40
N PRO A 446 -24.31 -2.41 -19.36
CA PRO A 446 -24.70 -3.35 -20.39
C PRO A 446 -25.49 -4.55 -19.85
N SER A 447 -26.50 -4.90 -20.63
CA SER A 447 -27.41 -6.03 -20.53
C SER A 447 -26.79 -7.36 -20.94
N LEU A 448 -27.20 -8.43 -20.27
CA LEU A 448 -26.99 -9.84 -20.64
C LEU A 448 -27.89 -10.27 -21.80
N LYS A 449 -27.35 -11.03 -22.76
CA LYS A 449 -28.07 -12.08 -23.51
C LYS A 449 -27.20 -13.34 -23.61
N ALA A 450 -27.87 -14.46 -23.42
CA ALA A 450 -27.34 -15.80 -23.18
C ALA A 450 -26.94 -16.55 -24.46
N THR A 451 -25.98 -17.47 -24.32
CA THR A 451 -25.83 -18.68 -25.13
C THR A 451 -25.52 -19.85 -24.20
N GLN A 452 -26.38 -20.87 -24.23
CA GLN A 452 -26.26 -22.12 -23.48
C GLN A 452 -25.15 -23.03 -24.06
N ARG A 453 -24.34 -23.65 -23.20
CA ARG A 453 -23.91 -25.05 -23.36
C ARG A 453 -23.56 -25.70 -22.02
N LEU A 454 -23.89 -26.98 -21.96
CA LEU A 454 -24.08 -27.90 -20.84
C LEU A 454 -22.91 -28.15 -19.85
N GLN A 455 -23.32 -28.69 -18.71
CA GLN A 455 -22.65 -29.04 -17.45
C GLN A 455 -21.42 -29.96 -17.54
N LYS A 456 -20.48 -29.76 -16.61
CA LYS A 456 -19.92 -30.81 -15.75
C LYS A 456 -19.34 -30.18 -14.48
N GLY A 457 -19.62 -30.79 -13.34
CA GLY A 457 -19.27 -30.28 -12.01
C GLY A 457 -17.80 -30.45 -11.68
N ASP A 458 -17.29 -29.51 -10.89
CA ASP A 458 -16.04 -29.64 -10.16
C ASP A 458 -16.27 -29.22 -8.71
N SER A 459 -16.05 -30.20 -7.83
CA SER A 459 -15.91 -30.09 -6.40
C SER A 459 -14.64 -29.30 -6.06
N PHE A 460 -14.76 -28.21 -5.30
CA PHE A 460 -13.59 -27.54 -4.73
C PHE A 460 -13.08 -28.33 -3.51
N PRO A 461 -11.77 -28.67 -3.44
CA PRO A 461 -11.21 -29.47 -2.36
C PRO A 461 -11.09 -28.66 -1.06
N MET A 462 -11.55 -29.27 0.03
CA MET A 462 -11.29 -28.82 1.40
C MET A 462 -9.79 -28.92 1.72
N VAL A 463 -9.20 -27.81 2.17
CA VAL A 463 -7.85 -27.79 2.74
C VAL A 463 -7.98 -27.90 4.27
N PRO A 464 -7.49 -28.98 4.91
CA PRO A 464 -7.54 -29.11 6.36
C PRO A 464 -6.46 -28.26 7.04
N MET A 465 -6.86 -27.40 8.00
CA MET A 465 -5.96 -26.75 8.94
C MET A 465 -5.41 -27.80 9.93
N LYS A 466 -4.09 -28.01 9.92
CA LYS A 466 -3.38 -28.82 10.92
C LYS A 466 -2.88 -27.93 12.06
N TYR A 467 -3.20 -28.30 13.29
CA TYR A 467 -2.61 -27.76 14.52
C TYR A 467 -1.18 -28.28 14.66
N GLY A 468 -0.24 -27.40 14.99
CA GLY A 468 1.17 -27.74 15.20
C GLY A 468 1.49 -27.99 16.67
N ASP A 469 1.99 -29.18 16.97
CA ASP A 469 2.66 -29.49 18.24
C ASP A 469 4.17 -29.31 18.09
N SER A 470 4.82 -28.82 19.15
CA SER A 470 6.26 -28.55 19.25
C SER A 470 7.01 -29.72 19.94
N PRO A 471 8.34 -29.66 20.15
CA PRO A 471 9.37 -30.29 19.32
C PRO A 471 10.06 -31.49 20.01
N THR A 472 10.65 -32.41 19.23
CA THR A 472 11.60 -33.38 19.76
C THR A 472 12.82 -33.55 18.86
N GLU A 473 14.00 -33.51 19.48
CA GLU A 473 15.33 -33.61 18.91
C GLU A 473 15.63 -34.95 18.21
N SER A 474 16.42 -34.89 17.12
CA SER A 474 17.57 -35.80 16.93
C SER A 474 18.42 -35.35 15.72
N LYS A 475 19.73 -35.46 15.89
CA LYS A 475 20.82 -35.05 14.98
C LYS A 475 21.56 -36.34 14.47
N PRO A 476 22.54 -36.26 13.53
CA PRO A 476 22.51 -36.87 12.20
C PRO A 476 23.54 -38.00 12.02
N PRO A 477 23.79 -38.48 10.77
CA PRO A 477 25.18 -38.39 10.27
C PRO A 477 25.38 -38.04 8.78
N THR A 478 26.40 -37.19 8.52
CA THR A 478 27.56 -37.29 7.56
C THR A 478 27.38 -37.87 6.14
N GLN A 479 28.03 -37.39 5.05
CA GLN A 479 29.41 -36.91 4.92
C GLN A 479 29.75 -36.43 3.48
N PHE A 480 30.84 -35.64 3.35
CA PHE A 480 31.83 -35.54 2.24
C PHE A 480 31.50 -34.67 0.99
N THR A 481 32.35 -33.76 0.46
CA THR A 481 33.70 -33.24 0.81
C THR A 481 33.99 -31.93 0.01
N GLU A 482 34.74 -31.00 0.59
CA GLU A 482 35.49 -29.92 -0.10
C GLU A 482 36.78 -30.46 -0.76
N PRO A 483 37.48 -29.65 -1.59
CA PRO A 483 38.76 -29.05 -1.11
C PRO A 483 39.08 -27.67 -1.75
N GLN A 484 40.06 -26.84 -1.36
CA GLN A 484 40.82 -26.51 -0.13
C GLN A 484 41.69 -25.25 -0.46
N HIS A 485 41.86 -24.33 0.52
CA HIS A 485 43.02 -23.49 0.89
C HIS A 485 43.81 -22.64 -0.16
N SER A 486 44.31 -21.43 0.12
CA SER A 486 45.10 -20.93 1.27
C SER A 486 45.22 -19.38 1.21
N THR A 487 44.96 -18.62 2.29
CA THR A 487 45.88 -18.06 3.32
C THR A 487 46.81 -16.91 2.84
N ILE A 488 46.80 -15.75 3.53
CA ILE A 488 47.97 -15.04 4.13
C ILE A 488 47.62 -13.59 4.57
N THR A 489 47.59 -13.41 5.90
CA THR A 489 48.07 -12.31 6.80
C THR A 489 47.97 -10.80 6.44
N GLY A 490 47.57 -9.99 7.43
CA GLY A 490 48.08 -8.62 7.62
C GLY A 490 47.15 -7.63 8.35
N LYS A 491 47.44 -7.32 9.62
CA LYS A 491 47.03 -6.12 10.40
C LYS A 491 48.35 -5.48 10.93
N PRO A 492 48.41 -4.27 11.55
CA PRO A 492 47.46 -3.16 11.77
C PRO A 492 48.11 -1.75 11.58
N ARG A 493 47.49 -0.67 12.15
CA ARG A 493 47.95 0.73 12.44
C ARG A 493 47.32 1.83 11.53
N ASP A 494 46.84 2.99 11.97
CA ASP A 494 46.95 3.76 13.23
C ASP A 494 45.67 4.60 13.53
N SER A 495 45.63 5.06 14.78
CA SER A 495 44.67 5.89 15.51
C SER A 495 44.79 7.40 15.31
N GLU A 496 43.70 8.14 15.54
CA GLU A 496 43.55 9.39 16.34
C GLU A 496 42.13 9.95 16.10
N SER A 497 41.43 10.69 16.96
CA SER A 497 41.30 10.89 18.41
C SER A 497 40.42 12.14 18.57
N TYR A 498 39.46 12.11 19.51
CA TYR A 498 38.90 13.18 20.38
C TYR A 498 37.48 12.71 20.74
N GLY A 499 37.14 12.27 21.95
CA GLY A 499 37.43 12.79 23.30
C GLY A 499 36.13 13.40 23.84
N SER A 500 35.27 12.64 24.53
CA SER A 500 35.23 12.40 26.00
C SER A 500 34.32 13.39 26.74
N LEU A 501 33.42 12.86 27.58
CA LEU A 501 33.20 13.13 29.02
C LEU A 501 31.88 12.41 29.40
N TYR A 502 31.90 11.24 30.06
CA TYR A 502 31.94 11.00 31.53
C TYR A 502 30.76 11.69 32.27
N SER A 503 29.96 11.06 33.16
CA SER A 503 30.23 9.91 34.05
C SER A 503 28.97 9.13 34.43
N GLU A 504 29.23 7.88 34.80
CA GLU A 504 28.40 6.87 35.45
C GLU A 504 28.09 7.21 36.93
N ASP A 505 27.10 6.56 37.54
CA ASP A 505 27.37 5.56 38.59
C ASP A 505 26.10 4.85 39.10
N GLU A 506 26.29 3.57 39.43
CA GLU A 506 25.34 2.49 39.75
C GLU A 506 24.59 2.60 41.09
N PRO A 507 23.74 1.61 41.42
CA PRO A 507 23.89 0.99 42.74
C PRO A 507 23.80 -0.56 42.76
N SER A 508 24.59 -1.15 43.66
CA SER A 508 24.53 -2.55 44.11
C SER A 508 24.02 -2.67 45.56
N GLU A 509 23.69 -3.91 45.92
CA GLU A 509 22.78 -4.39 46.95
C GLU A 509 23.22 -4.32 48.44
N LEU A 510 22.23 -4.65 49.30
CA LEU A 510 22.27 -5.56 50.48
C LEU A 510 22.09 -4.99 51.92
N THR A 511 21.09 -5.61 52.57
CA THR A 511 20.95 -6.03 53.98
C THR A 511 20.41 -5.13 55.11
N LYS A 512 19.25 -5.60 55.60
CA LYS A 512 18.90 -6.06 56.97
C LYS A 512 18.52 -5.10 58.12
N ASP A 513 17.41 -5.54 58.75
CA ASP A 513 17.03 -5.56 60.17
C ASP A 513 16.53 -4.30 60.90
N GLY A 514 15.43 -4.49 61.65
CA GLY A 514 15.24 -3.79 62.92
C GLY A 514 13.86 -3.17 63.22
N THR A 515 12.88 -4.01 63.56
CA THR A 515 11.93 -3.91 64.70
C THR A 515 11.31 -2.55 65.17
N HIS A 516 9.96 -2.59 65.26
CA HIS A 516 9.06 -2.09 66.32
C HIS A 516 9.06 -0.60 66.76
N ASN A 517 7.90 0.07 66.61
CA ASN A 517 6.99 0.31 67.76
C ASN A 517 5.61 0.86 67.39
N LYS A 518 4.61 0.41 68.16
CA LYS A 518 3.20 0.85 68.20
C LYS A 518 3.06 2.21 68.89
N THR A 519 2.06 3.02 68.51
CA THR A 519 1.02 3.51 69.44
C THR A 519 -0.17 4.18 68.73
N GLU A 520 -1.34 3.92 69.30
CA GLU A 520 -2.70 4.43 69.03
C GLU A 520 -2.78 5.98 69.08
N ASN A 521 -3.80 6.70 68.60
CA ASN A 521 -5.23 6.56 68.90
C ASN A 521 -6.08 7.65 68.17
N LYS A 522 -7.41 7.42 68.12
CA LYS A 522 -8.55 8.35 67.89
C LYS A 522 -9.16 8.55 66.48
N LYS A 523 -10.34 7.93 66.31
CA LYS A 523 -11.51 8.36 65.49
C LYS A 523 -12.26 9.54 66.17
N PRO A 524 -13.10 10.32 65.45
CA PRO A 524 -14.53 9.99 65.22
C PRO A 524 -14.97 10.20 63.75
N SER A 525 -15.57 9.20 63.09
CA SER A 525 -17.01 9.12 62.72
C SER A 525 -17.57 10.26 61.85
N ALA A 526 -17.82 9.97 60.57
CA ALA A 526 -18.97 10.50 59.83
C ALA A 526 -19.44 9.46 58.80
N ASP A 527 -20.73 9.15 58.91
CA ASP A 527 -21.48 8.09 58.27
C ASP A 527 -21.87 8.48 56.82
N LYS A 528 -21.52 7.64 55.84
CA LYS A 528 -22.19 7.60 54.53
C LYS A 528 -22.35 6.14 54.11
N ARG A 529 -23.54 5.62 54.40
CA ARG A 529 -24.11 4.35 53.91
C ARG A 529 -23.81 4.16 52.42
N SER A 530 -22.85 3.27 52.12
CA SER A 530 -22.70 2.68 50.79
C SER A 530 -23.83 1.67 50.59
N LYS A 531 -24.80 2.00 49.73
CA LYS A 531 -25.77 1.04 49.23
C LYS A 531 -25.02 0.07 48.32
N HIS A 532 -24.65 -1.10 48.86
CA HIS A 532 -24.21 -2.23 48.06
C HIS A 532 -25.37 -2.70 47.18
N VAL A 533 -25.35 -2.30 45.91
CA VAL A 533 -26.17 -2.94 44.88
C VAL A 533 -25.49 -4.26 44.55
N HIS A 534 -26.04 -5.35 45.08
CA HIS A 534 -25.63 -6.70 44.71
C HIS A 534 -26.11 -7.00 43.29
N THR A 535 -25.31 -6.61 42.29
CA THR A 535 -25.55 -7.03 40.90
C THR A 535 -25.13 -8.50 40.78
N ARG A 536 -26.11 -9.41 40.75
CA ARG A 536 -25.87 -10.81 40.42
C ARG A 536 -25.40 -10.90 38.96
N PHE A 537 -24.12 -11.19 38.76
CA PHE A 537 -23.59 -11.65 37.47
C PHE A 537 -24.28 -12.97 37.12
N CYS A 538 -24.99 -13.01 36.00
CA CYS A 538 -25.48 -14.25 35.42
C CYS A 538 -24.62 -14.53 34.19
N LEU A 539 -23.73 -15.50 34.30
CA LEU A 539 -23.24 -16.22 33.13
C LEU A 539 -24.44 -17.00 32.58
N LEU A 540 -24.74 -16.80 31.29
CA LEU A 540 -25.74 -17.57 30.55
C LEU A 540 -25.33 -19.05 30.62
N PHE A 541 -26.14 -19.86 31.30
CA PHE A 541 -26.14 -21.32 31.29
C PHE A 541 -27.56 -21.79 31.04
#